data_AF-A0A0C5WPM1-F1
#
_entry.id   AF-A0A0C5WPM1-F1
#
_cell.length_a   1.000
_cell.length_b   1.000
_cell.length_c   1.000
_cell.angle_alpha   90.00
_cell.angle_beta   90.00
_cell.angle_gamma   90.00
#
_symmetry.space_group_name_H-M   'P 1'
#
loop_
_entity.id
_entity.type
_entity.pdbx_description
1 polymer ?
#
loop_
_entity_poly.entity_id
_entity_poly.type
_entity_poly.pdbx_seq_one_letter_code
_entity_poly.pdbx_strand_id
1 'polypeptide(L)'
;MDAKTKKYLIIGGVATVVVALAGFGVHKFVKNRKNRTTSGKQKEREEQKLIGKKVHYGSEGYVNVRSSAKVDNENWTTMDFSHNLLTQAESNPVGTILERLKGEDGYYWYRIKLTKPVGGKTEGYVREDAVVVQY
;
A
#
# COMPACT_ATOMS: atom_id res chain seq x y z
N MET A 1 43.00 -4.90 8.31
CA MET A 1 42.82 -4.74 9.77
C MET A 1 41.89 -3.56 9.99
N ASP A 2 40.92 -3.78 10.85
CA ASP A 2 39.76 -2.95 11.18
C ASP A 2 40.12 -1.62 11.85
N ALA A 3 39.35 -0.56 11.59
CA ALA A 3 39.05 0.46 12.60
C ALA A 3 37.78 1.23 12.23
N LYS A 4 36.65 0.74 12.77
CA LYS A 4 35.40 1.47 13.03
C LYS A 4 35.61 2.91 13.48
N THR A 5 34.82 3.84 12.93
CA THR A 5 34.52 5.12 13.59
C THR A 5 33.01 5.27 13.79
N LYS A 6 32.64 5.54 15.05
CA LYS A 6 31.29 5.54 15.62
C LYS A 6 30.57 6.87 15.37
N LYS A 7 29.24 6.79 15.25
CA LYS A 7 28.29 7.92 15.35
C LYS A 7 28.42 8.66 16.69
N TYR A 8 28.32 9.99 16.63
CA TYR A 8 27.77 10.83 17.71
C TYR A 8 26.75 11.83 17.14
N LEU A 9 25.76 12.11 17.97
CA LEU A 9 24.45 12.75 17.79
C LEU A 9 24.50 14.18 18.38
N ILE A 10 23.42 14.95 18.17
CA ILE A 10 22.90 16.14 18.93
C ILE A 10 23.13 17.47 18.18
N ILE A 11 22.14 18.06 17.50
CA ILE A 11 20.93 18.80 17.94
C ILE A 11 21.23 20.19 18.54
N GLY A 12 20.72 21.23 17.88
CA GLY A 12 20.63 22.62 18.32
C GLY A 12 20.67 23.53 17.08
N GLY A 13 19.57 24.04 16.50
CA GLY A 13 18.43 24.66 17.14
C GLY A 13 18.64 26.18 17.14
N VAL A 14 18.44 26.85 15.99
CA VAL A 14 18.29 28.31 15.94
C VAL A 14 16.99 28.61 15.19
N ALA A 15 15.97 28.94 15.96
CA ALA A 15 14.67 29.38 15.46
C ALA A 15 14.65 30.91 15.40
N THR A 16 14.40 31.46 14.22
CA THR A 16 13.96 32.85 14.08
C THR A 16 12.81 32.88 13.08
N VAL A 17 11.58 32.83 13.59
CA VAL A 17 10.39 33.22 12.83
C VAL A 17 9.98 34.60 13.32
N VAL A 18 10.20 35.60 12.48
CA VAL A 18 9.72 36.97 12.68
C VAL A 18 8.22 36.98 12.43
N VAL A 19 7.43 37.19 13.48
CA VAL A 19 5.97 37.40 13.37
C VAL A 19 5.72 38.89 13.17
N ALA A 20 5.47 39.29 11.92
CA ALA A 20 4.95 40.61 11.62
C ALA A 20 3.45 40.66 11.96
N LEU A 21 3.12 41.54 12.90
CA LEU A 21 1.77 41.84 13.39
C LEU A 21 0.98 42.61 12.33
N ALA A 22 -0.18 42.09 11.92
CA ALA A 22 -1.26 42.91 11.37
C ALA A 22 -2.63 42.24 11.61
N GLY A 23 -3.32 42.71 12.65
CA GLY A 23 -4.79 42.84 12.72
C GLY A 23 -5.66 41.57 12.65
N PHE A 24 -6.20 41.18 13.81
CA PHE A 24 -7.61 40.87 14.11
C PHE A 24 -7.75 39.74 15.14
N GLY A 25 -8.35 40.08 16.30
CA GLY A 25 -9.10 39.14 17.13
C GLY A 25 -8.32 38.31 18.15
N VAL A 26 -8.19 38.84 19.37
CA VAL A 26 -7.90 38.01 20.55
C VAL A 26 -9.17 37.23 20.92
N HIS A 27 -9.19 35.92 20.64
CA HIS A 27 -10.00 34.98 21.42
C HIS A 27 -9.14 33.79 21.80
N LYS A 28 -8.74 33.75 23.07
CA LYS A 28 -8.12 32.60 23.72
C LYS A 28 -9.04 31.38 23.53
N PHE A 29 -8.56 30.38 22.81
CA PHE A 29 -9.01 29.01 23.02
C PHE A 29 -7.85 28.04 22.95
N VAL A 30 -7.20 27.88 24.10
CA VAL A 30 -6.33 26.74 24.37
C VAL A 30 -7.25 25.53 24.54
N LYS A 31 -7.48 24.79 23.45
CA LYS A 31 -7.83 23.37 23.55
C LYS A 31 -6.66 22.55 23.04
N ASN A 32 -5.96 22.01 24.02
CA ASN A 32 -5.05 20.89 23.91
C ASN A 32 -5.78 19.71 23.26
N ARG A 33 -5.75 19.59 21.93
CA ARG A 33 -6.25 18.43 21.21
C ARG A 33 -5.05 17.67 20.66
N LYS A 34 -4.57 16.72 21.46
CA LYS A 34 -3.72 15.61 21.01
C LYS A 34 -4.46 14.93 19.85
N ASN A 35 -4.10 15.26 18.63
CA ASN A 35 -4.43 14.41 17.49
C ASN A 35 -3.51 13.20 17.62
N ARG A 36 -4.00 12.17 18.32
CA ARG A 36 -3.50 10.80 18.20
C ARG A 36 -3.59 10.44 16.72
N THR A 37 -2.45 10.47 16.04
CA THR A 37 -2.23 9.78 14.78
C THR A 37 -2.16 8.27 15.06
N THR A 38 -3.25 7.69 15.54
CA THR A 38 -3.43 6.23 15.59
C THR A 38 -4.08 5.80 14.28
N SER A 39 -3.29 5.80 13.19
CA SER A 39 -3.68 5.12 11.95
C SER A 39 -2.51 4.45 11.21
N GLY A 40 -1.25 4.73 11.58
CA GLY A 40 -0.09 4.08 10.93
C GLY A 40 0.28 2.72 11.54
N LYS A 41 0.20 2.58 12.88
CA LYS A 41 0.84 1.47 13.59
C LYS A 41 0.12 0.12 13.47
N GLN A 42 -1.19 0.14 13.22
CA GLN A 42 -1.98 -1.09 13.04
C GLN A 42 -1.93 -1.58 11.60
N LYS A 43 -2.06 -0.66 10.63
CA LYS A 43 -2.03 -0.97 9.20
C LYS A 43 -0.69 -1.58 8.77
N GLU A 44 0.41 -0.99 9.20
CA GLU A 44 1.76 -1.50 8.91
C GLU A 44 2.01 -2.90 9.52
N ARG A 45 1.49 -3.17 10.72
CA ARG A 45 1.57 -4.48 11.36
C ARG A 45 0.76 -5.54 10.62
N GLU A 46 -0.42 -5.19 10.12
CA GLU A 46 -1.27 -6.10 9.35
C GLU A 46 -0.66 -6.40 7.98
N GLU A 47 -0.12 -5.40 7.28
CA GLU A 47 0.59 -5.59 6.02
C GLU A 47 1.79 -6.54 6.20
N GLN A 48 2.65 -6.30 7.19
CA GLN A 48 3.77 -7.18 7.52
C GLN A 48 3.33 -8.60 7.90
N LYS A 49 2.18 -8.76 8.57
CA LYS A 49 1.61 -10.07 8.92
C LYS A 49 1.12 -10.85 7.69
N LEU A 50 0.87 -10.20 6.56
CA LEU A 50 0.36 -10.83 5.35
C LEU A 50 1.49 -11.27 4.40
N ILE A 51 2.66 -10.63 4.49
CA ILE A 51 3.84 -11.00 3.70
C ILE A 51 4.20 -12.47 3.91
N GLY A 52 4.48 -13.17 2.81
CA GLY A 52 4.84 -14.60 2.81
C GLY A 52 3.66 -15.56 2.81
N LYS A 53 2.42 -15.07 3.01
CA LYS A 53 1.22 -15.92 2.92
C LYS A 53 0.83 -16.22 1.49
N LYS A 54 0.07 -17.30 1.29
CA LYS A 54 -0.45 -17.67 -0.03
C LYS A 54 -1.80 -17.03 -0.27
N VAL A 55 -1.99 -16.56 -1.50
CA VAL A 55 -3.29 -16.12 -2.02
C VAL A 55 -3.93 -17.23 -2.83
N HIS A 56 -5.22 -17.40 -2.63
CA HIS A 56 -6.07 -18.36 -3.31
C HIS A 56 -7.25 -17.63 -3.95
N TYR A 57 -7.90 -18.26 -4.93
CA TYR A 57 -9.13 -17.71 -5.49
C TYR A 57 -10.20 -17.58 -4.42
N GLY A 58 -11.02 -16.54 -4.52
CA GLY A 58 -12.27 -16.44 -3.78
C GLY A 58 -13.30 -17.46 -4.26
N SER A 59 -14.55 -17.26 -3.86
CA SER A 59 -15.69 -18.11 -4.23
C SER A 59 -15.95 -18.17 -5.74
N GLU A 60 -15.46 -17.19 -6.50
CA GLU A 60 -15.65 -17.13 -7.95
C GLU A 60 -14.80 -18.16 -8.72
N GLY A 61 -13.79 -18.76 -8.09
CA GLY A 61 -12.97 -19.80 -8.72
C GLY A 61 -11.91 -19.28 -9.71
N TYR A 62 -11.78 -17.96 -9.85
CA TYR A 62 -10.71 -17.30 -10.60
C TYR A 62 -10.30 -15.99 -9.92
N VAL A 63 -9.16 -15.43 -10.30
CA VAL A 63 -8.79 -14.05 -9.97
C VAL A 63 -8.07 -13.37 -11.13
N ASN A 64 -8.36 -12.09 -11.33
CA ASN A 64 -7.66 -11.26 -12.29
C ASN A 64 -6.31 -10.82 -11.75
N VAL A 65 -5.23 -11.15 -12.46
CA VAL A 65 -3.88 -10.66 -12.15
C VAL A 65 -3.59 -9.45 -13.03
N ARG A 66 -3.22 -8.34 -12.40
CA ARG A 66 -2.97 -7.06 -13.06
C ARG A 66 -1.51 -6.63 -12.98
N SER A 67 -1.12 -5.75 -13.89
CA SER A 67 0.22 -5.16 -13.94
C SER A 67 0.43 -4.03 -12.93
N SER A 68 -0.67 -3.44 -12.43
CA SER A 68 -0.68 -2.36 -11.44
C SER A 68 -1.80 -2.56 -10.41
N ALA A 69 -1.67 -1.91 -9.25
CA ALA A 69 -2.64 -1.92 -8.16
C ALA A 69 -3.80 -0.94 -8.40
N LYS A 70 -4.40 -1.00 -9.58
CA LYS A 70 -5.66 -0.31 -9.92
C LYS A 70 -6.44 -1.16 -10.90
N VAL A 71 -7.75 -0.97 -11.00
CA VAL A 71 -8.46 -1.31 -12.24
C VAL A 71 -8.37 -0.10 -13.16
N ASP A 72 -7.82 -0.29 -14.36
CA ASP A 72 -7.71 0.83 -15.30
C ASP A 72 -9.08 1.13 -15.90
N ASN A 73 -9.69 2.22 -15.41
CA ASN A 73 -11.02 2.68 -15.81
C ASN A 73 -10.97 3.89 -16.76
N GLU A 74 -9.80 4.17 -17.35
CA GLU A 74 -9.60 5.33 -18.22
C GLU A 74 -10.53 5.33 -19.45
N ASN A 75 -11.03 4.16 -19.86
CA ASN A 75 -11.96 4.03 -20.99
C ASN A 75 -13.35 3.52 -20.57
N TRP A 76 -14.03 4.28 -19.70
CA TRP A 76 -15.40 3.97 -19.29
C TRP A 76 -16.37 3.90 -20.48
N THR A 77 -16.13 4.68 -21.53
CA THR A 77 -16.99 4.76 -22.73
C THR A 77 -17.02 3.48 -23.56
N THR A 78 -15.94 2.70 -23.56
CA THR A 78 -15.90 1.42 -24.29
C THR A 78 -16.02 0.20 -23.38
N MET A 79 -16.21 0.40 -22.07
CA MET A 79 -16.23 -0.66 -21.05
C MET A 79 -14.98 -1.58 -21.11
N ASP A 80 -13.84 -1.04 -21.55
CA ASP A 80 -12.60 -1.80 -21.65
C ASP A 80 -11.73 -1.59 -20.42
N PHE A 81 -11.79 -2.57 -19.52
CA PHE A 81 -11.02 -2.63 -18.27
C PHE A 81 -9.83 -3.60 -18.36
N SER A 82 -9.43 -3.99 -19.58
CA SER A 82 -8.40 -5.00 -19.80
C SER A 82 -6.99 -4.42 -19.96
N HIS A 83 -6.83 -3.11 -20.07
CA HIS A 83 -5.55 -2.44 -20.34
C HIS A 83 -4.40 -2.86 -19.41
N ASN A 84 -4.69 -3.03 -18.13
CA ASN A 84 -3.71 -3.48 -17.14
C ASN A 84 -3.97 -4.90 -16.64
N LEU A 85 -4.92 -5.63 -17.25
CA LEU A 85 -5.14 -7.05 -17.01
C LEU A 85 -4.01 -7.82 -17.72
N LEU A 86 -3.27 -8.63 -16.95
CA LEU A 86 -2.27 -9.53 -17.55
C LEU A 86 -2.94 -10.80 -18.06
N THR A 87 -3.58 -11.53 -17.15
CA THR A 87 -4.54 -12.60 -17.44
C THR A 87 -5.25 -12.99 -16.14
N GLN A 88 -6.17 -13.94 -16.25
CA GLN A 88 -6.69 -14.65 -15.09
C GLN A 88 -5.64 -15.62 -14.58
N ALA A 89 -5.56 -15.77 -13.27
CA ALA A 89 -4.68 -16.77 -12.68
C ALA A 89 -5.07 -18.18 -13.15
N GLU A 90 -4.06 -19.00 -13.46
CA GLU A 90 -4.21 -20.37 -13.95
C GLU A 90 -3.82 -21.43 -12.89
N SER A 91 -3.48 -20.99 -11.68
CA SER A 91 -3.09 -21.86 -10.57
C SER A 91 -3.67 -21.40 -9.24
N ASN A 92 -4.11 -22.36 -8.43
CA ASN A 92 -4.49 -22.14 -7.03
C ASN A 92 -3.58 -23.00 -6.14
N PRO A 93 -2.73 -22.44 -5.26
CA PRO A 93 -2.54 -21.03 -4.92
C PRO A 93 -2.04 -20.17 -6.09
N VAL A 94 -2.49 -18.93 -6.13
CA VAL A 94 -2.13 -17.93 -7.15
C VAL A 94 -0.67 -17.52 -7.02
N GLY A 95 -0.23 -17.34 -5.78
CA GLY A 95 1.10 -16.87 -5.48
C GLY A 95 1.28 -16.58 -4.00
N THR A 96 2.42 -15.98 -3.69
CA THR A 96 2.81 -15.56 -2.34
C THR A 96 2.78 -14.04 -2.24
N ILE A 97 2.17 -13.51 -1.18
CA ILE A 97 2.10 -12.07 -0.92
C ILE A 97 3.50 -11.52 -0.65
N LEU A 98 3.87 -10.49 -1.41
CA LEU A 98 5.08 -9.69 -1.21
C LEU A 98 4.74 -8.41 -0.47
N GLU A 99 3.63 -7.77 -0.84
CA GLU A 99 3.22 -6.47 -0.30
C GLU A 99 1.70 -6.34 -0.36
N ARG A 100 1.13 -5.61 0.59
CA ARG A 100 -0.25 -5.13 0.52
C ARG A 100 -0.20 -3.61 0.47
N LEU A 101 -0.92 -3.01 -0.47
CA LEU A 101 -1.01 -1.57 -0.61
C LEU A 101 -2.42 -1.12 -0.96
N LYS A 102 -2.68 0.18 -0.78
CA LYS A 102 -3.94 0.79 -1.22
C LYS A 102 -3.74 1.35 -2.62
N GLY A 103 -4.53 0.85 -3.57
CA GLY A 103 -4.56 1.31 -4.95
C GLY A 103 -5.13 2.71 -5.09
N GLU A 104 -4.83 3.35 -6.24
CA GLU A 104 -5.39 4.66 -6.61
C GLU A 104 -6.91 4.60 -6.78
N ASP A 105 -7.43 3.42 -7.11
CA ASP A 105 -8.86 3.11 -7.18
C ASP A 105 -9.55 2.98 -5.80
N GLY A 106 -8.79 3.13 -4.72
CA GLY A 106 -9.29 3.09 -3.34
C GLY A 106 -9.38 1.69 -2.74
N TYR A 107 -9.15 0.64 -3.53
CA TYR A 107 -9.17 -0.75 -3.07
C TYR A 107 -7.82 -1.18 -2.50
N TYR A 108 -7.82 -2.24 -1.70
CA TYR A 108 -6.59 -2.88 -1.27
C TYR A 108 -6.15 -3.94 -2.29
N TRP A 109 -4.85 -3.97 -2.54
CA TRP A 109 -4.22 -4.86 -3.51
C TRP A 109 -3.05 -5.59 -2.85
N TYR A 110 -2.87 -6.83 -3.26
CA TYR A 110 -1.69 -7.62 -2.94
C TYR A 110 -0.78 -7.67 -4.16
N ARG A 111 0.46 -7.20 -4.00
CA ARG A 111 1.55 -7.57 -4.91
C ARG A 111 1.97 -8.98 -4.54
N ILE A 112 1.95 -9.89 -5.50
CA ILE A 112 2.24 -11.30 -5.27
C ILE A 112 3.34 -11.78 -6.21
N LYS A 113 4.17 -12.70 -5.71
CA LYS A 113 5.01 -13.55 -6.53
C LYS A 113 4.17 -14.72 -7.01
N LEU A 114 3.97 -14.82 -8.31
CA LEU A 114 3.09 -15.81 -8.92
C LEU A 114 3.70 -17.21 -8.84
N THR A 115 2.86 -18.22 -8.62
CA THR A 115 3.26 -19.63 -8.67
C THR A 115 3.62 -20.07 -10.09
N LYS A 116 2.88 -19.56 -11.08
CA LYS A 116 3.14 -19.73 -12.51
C LYS A 116 3.21 -18.37 -13.19
N PRO A 117 4.14 -18.15 -14.15
CA PRO A 117 4.19 -16.90 -14.90
C PRO A 117 2.88 -16.64 -15.65
N VAL A 118 2.42 -15.39 -15.59
CA VAL A 118 1.20 -14.91 -16.25
C VAL A 118 1.61 -13.82 -17.23
N GLY A 119 1.34 -14.02 -18.53
CA GLY A 119 1.77 -13.07 -19.57
C GLY A 119 3.28 -12.82 -19.56
N GLY A 120 4.09 -13.84 -19.25
CA GLY A 120 5.54 -13.74 -19.14
C GLY A 120 6.06 -13.05 -17.86
N LYS A 121 5.17 -12.63 -16.95
CA LYS A 121 5.52 -11.98 -15.69
C LYS A 121 5.46 -12.96 -14.52
N THR A 122 6.42 -12.85 -13.60
CA THR A 122 6.52 -13.67 -12.39
C THR A 122 5.89 -12.98 -11.17
N GLU A 123 5.48 -11.73 -11.32
CA GLU A 123 4.81 -10.95 -10.29
C GLU A 123 3.58 -10.24 -10.88
N GLY A 124 2.61 -9.96 -10.02
CA GLY A 124 1.42 -9.21 -10.40
C GLY A 124 0.65 -8.72 -9.18
N TYR A 125 -0.44 -8.01 -9.45
CA TYR A 125 -1.33 -7.46 -8.44
C TYR A 125 -2.68 -8.16 -8.49
N VAL A 126 -3.16 -8.57 -7.34
CA VAL A 126 -4.51 -9.12 -7.16
C VAL A 126 -5.25 -8.30 -6.12
N ARG A 127 -6.54 -8.11 -6.31
CA ARG A 127 -7.36 -7.28 -5.42
C ARG A 127 -7.79 -8.09 -4.21
N GLU A 128 -7.81 -7.47 -3.03
CA GLU A 128 -8.04 -8.14 -1.74
C GLU A 128 -9.42 -8.80 -1.63
N ASP A 129 -10.45 -8.19 -2.20
CA ASP A 129 -11.84 -8.67 -2.20
C ASP A 129 -12.03 -9.96 -3.03
N ALA A 130 -11.19 -10.18 -4.03
CA ALA A 130 -11.31 -11.30 -4.97
C ALA A 130 -10.51 -12.54 -4.55
N VAL A 131 -9.77 -12.48 -3.43
CA VAL A 131 -8.87 -13.55 -2.99
C VAL A 131 -9.09 -13.91 -1.53
N VAL A 132 -8.69 -15.13 -1.18
CA VAL A 132 -8.59 -15.58 0.21
C VAL A 132 -7.12 -15.79 0.55
N VAL A 133 -6.70 -15.24 1.68
CA VAL A 133 -5.33 -15.39 2.18
C VAL A 133 -5.28 -16.55 3.17
N GLN A 134 -4.40 -17.52 2.94
CA GLN A 134 -4.21 -18.70 3.78
C GLN A 134 -2.76 -18.80 4.30
N TYR A 135 -2.61 -19.49 5.44
CA TYR A 135 -1.33 -19.74 6.12
C TYR A 135 -0.70 -21.04 5.65
#